data_AF-A0A9C7Q354-F1
#
_entry.id   AF-A0A9C7Q354-F1
#
_cell.length_a   1.000
_cell.length_b   1.000
_cell.length_c   1.000
_cell.angle_alpha   90.00
_cell.angle_beta   90.00
_cell.angle_gamma   90.00
#
_symmetry.space_group_name_H-M   'P 1'
#
loop_
_entity.id
_entity.type
_entity.pdbx_description
1 polymer ?
#
loop_
_entity_poly.entity_id
_entity_poly.type
_entity_poly.pdbx_seq_one_letter_code
_entity_poly.pdbx_strand_id
1 'polypeptide(L)'
;MTEETLNRTSVDSLSSNTDTRTELDNNISLSSPIHLESVTVGQPSTGSSPSLKRTRRKIGEQVVPDFTVERNTNNNHTIQDQEPQMEPFPGFIELYSSLRSPTDGLKVVDRRRMLKTYPKCFTGTEAIDWMTKKREISREQAQDLGQRLISAGIIQPVFGSDSFCDGDAFFRFQEDDDSNVLNLKRIWDSSLPTRHPCDLSRELLTKIALLCETYRIQLAADRPQDILSPYEFDYRRLSETEEFRQYSVATAELQGVCLSGLSEKERLVFFINIYNALCLHAHITHGPPTSFFKRWIFFRSLCYRIAGIDFSLDDIEHGILRCNRFPPSLRFMRQFRSDDPKTRYMLSDIDGRIHFVISAGTRSDPPIRILEEEGVEEELHFATEEFLNQSVRIVKEQNEVILPKIFSWYSDDFPQSTSLLRWVEQYLYSDASKLLESMLQDKDRVPNIRYENFDWRSEARFNSAIVRRKRKRLERERQLQAQSGRRVESIEKESNDD
;
A
#
# COMPACT_ATOMS: atom_id res chain seq x y z
N MET A 1 -31.62 -41.54 52.82
CA MET A 1 -32.32 -42.82 52.52
C MET A 1 -33.78 -42.43 52.32
N THR A 2 -34.36 -42.41 51.14
CA THR A 2 -34.19 -43.22 49.93
C THR A 2 -34.67 -42.40 48.73
N GLU A 3 -34.10 -42.70 47.56
CA GLU A 3 -34.49 -42.20 46.24
C GLU A 3 -35.97 -42.48 45.92
N GLU A 4 -36.61 -41.65 45.09
CA GLU A 4 -37.39 -42.13 43.93
C GLU A 4 -37.88 -41.01 42.99
N THR A 5 -37.51 -41.19 41.72
CA THR A 5 -38.31 -41.06 40.47
C THR A 5 -39.18 -39.83 40.10
N LEU A 6 -38.80 -39.29 38.93
CA LEU A 6 -39.58 -39.07 37.70
C LEU A 6 -40.94 -38.31 37.70
N ASN A 7 -40.92 -37.27 36.85
CA ASN A 7 -41.91 -36.89 35.82
C ASN A 7 -43.20 -36.09 36.17
N ARG A 8 -43.30 -34.94 35.48
CA ARG A 8 -44.44 -34.33 34.75
C ARG A 8 -45.78 -34.24 35.52
N THR A 9 -46.44 -33.09 35.64
CA THR A 9 -47.05 -32.28 34.57
C THR A 9 -47.71 -31.02 35.19
N SER A 10 -48.07 -30.05 34.34
CA SER A 10 -49.13 -29.04 34.50
C SER A 10 -48.73 -27.71 35.16
N VAL A 11 -49.22 -26.52 34.77
CA VAL A 11 -50.16 -26.00 33.77
C VAL A 11 -49.95 -24.46 33.76
N ASP A 12 -50.53 -23.76 32.80
CA ASP A 12 -50.76 -22.30 32.68
C ASP A 12 -49.82 -21.56 31.71
N SER A 13 -50.23 -21.24 30.48
CA SER A 13 -51.35 -20.41 29.96
C SER A 13 -50.87 -19.00 29.55
N LEU A 14 -51.42 -18.56 28.42
CA LEU A 14 -51.58 -17.18 27.92
C LEU A 14 -50.59 -16.63 26.84
N SER A 15 -51.22 -16.51 25.66
CA SER A 15 -51.28 -15.36 24.74
C SER A 15 -50.06 -14.94 23.90
N SER A 16 -50.11 -15.36 22.63
CA SER A 16 -50.22 -14.52 21.42
C SER A 16 -49.63 -13.09 21.39
N ASN A 17 -48.73 -12.93 20.40
CA ASN A 17 -48.64 -11.88 19.39
C ASN A 17 -48.19 -10.44 19.73
N THR A 18 -47.33 -9.98 18.81
CA THR A 18 -46.99 -8.60 18.41
C THR A 18 -46.18 -7.81 19.45
N ASP A 19 -45.06 -7.16 19.15
CA ASP A 19 -44.84 -6.30 17.99
C ASP A 19 -43.34 -5.96 17.81
N THR A 20 -42.98 -5.75 16.54
CA THR A 20 -42.00 -4.77 16.00
C THR A 20 -40.90 -4.19 16.91
N ARG A 21 -39.64 -4.32 16.47
CA ARG A 21 -38.59 -3.35 16.83
C ARG A 21 -37.70 -3.00 15.64
N THR A 22 -38.22 -2.01 14.94
CA THR A 22 -37.62 -0.97 14.09
C THR A 22 -36.09 -0.93 14.00
N GLU A 23 -35.65 -1.08 12.75
CA GLU A 23 -34.44 -0.50 12.18
C GLU A 23 -34.40 1.02 12.44
N LEU A 24 -33.23 1.53 12.83
CA LEU A 24 -32.95 2.95 12.93
C LEU A 24 -31.88 3.29 11.89
N ASP A 25 -32.38 3.88 10.81
CA ASP A 25 -31.65 4.64 9.80
C ASP A 25 -30.74 5.68 10.43
N ASN A 26 -29.45 5.67 10.09
CA ASN A 26 -28.56 6.82 10.29
C ASN A 26 -28.30 7.49 8.93
N ASN A 27 -29.33 8.19 8.46
CA ASN A 27 -29.22 9.28 7.50
C ASN A 27 -28.78 10.53 8.26
N ILE A 28 -27.53 10.96 8.12
CA ILE A 28 -27.11 12.30 8.54
C ILE A 28 -26.70 13.06 7.29
N SER A 29 -27.68 13.79 6.75
CA SER A 29 -27.44 14.97 5.92
C SER A 29 -27.00 16.11 6.85
N LEU A 30 -25.85 16.73 6.58
CA LEU A 30 -25.49 17.99 7.22
C LEU A 30 -25.23 19.04 6.15
N SER A 31 -26.24 19.89 5.97
CA SER A 31 -26.16 21.20 5.36
C SER A 31 -25.78 22.25 6.41
N SER A 32 -24.91 23.17 5.98
CA SER A 32 -24.71 24.54 6.45
C SER A 32 -23.79 24.82 7.66
N PRO A 33 -23.02 25.94 7.61
CA PRO A 33 -21.87 26.18 8.46
C PRO A 33 -22.20 27.01 9.72
N ILE A 34 -21.48 26.71 10.79
CA ILE A 34 -21.50 27.45 12.06
C ILE A 34 -20.65 28.72 11.88
N HIS A 35 -21.28 29.88 12.04
CA HIS A 35 -20.61 31.16 12.25
C HIS A 35 -19.81 31.12 13.56
N LEU A 36 -18.50 31.37 13.49
CA LEU A 36 -17.71 31.76 14.66
C LEU A 36 -17.17 33.18 14.44
N GLU A 37 -17.54 34.04 15.38
CA GLU A 37 -17.18 35.44 15.49
C GLU A 37 -15.67 35.63 15.67
N SER A 38 -15.17 36.70 15.04
CA SER A 38 -13.81 37.21 15.15
C SER A 38 -13.48 37.67 16.55
N VAL A 39 -12.44 37.09 17.16
CA VAL A 39 -11.79 37.64 18.36
C VAL A 39 -10.50 38.34 17.93
N THR A 40 -10.53 39.67 17.98
CA THR A 40 -9.38 40.56 17.87
C THR A 40 -8.55 40.51 19.15
N VAL A 41 -7.24 40.22 19.05
CA VAL A 41 -6.27 40.51 20.11
C VAL A 41 -4.98 41.10 19.53
N GLY A 42 -4.79 42.40 19.80
CA GLY A 42 -3.57 42.99 20.36
C GLY A 42 -2.24 42.84 19.64
N GLN A 43 -1.80 43.93 18.98
CA GLN A 43 -0.38 44.20 18.74
C GLN A 43 0.42 44.28 20.05
N PRO A 44 1.73 44.01 20.00
CA PRO A 44 2.65 44.88 20.72
C PRO A 44 3.80 45.42 19.85
N SER A 45 4.21 46.60 20.30
CA SER A 45 5.14 47.58 19.78
C SER A 45 6.63 47.19 19.81
N THR A 46 7.33 47.65 18.76
CA THR A 46 8.69 48.22 18.69
C THR A 46 9.67 48.03 19.87
N GLY A 47 10.81 47.39 19.56
CA GLY A 47 12.05 47.45 20.34
C GLY A 47 13.25 47.17 19.42
N SER A 48 14.21 48.10 19.39
CA SER A 48 15.30 48.26 18.42
C SER A 48 16.60 47.51 18.74
N SER A 49 17.17 46.84 17.72
CA SER A 49 18.60 46.66 17.35
C SER A 49 19.59 45.97 18.33
N PRO A 50 20.76 45.40 17.88
CA PRO A 50 21.47 45.64 16.61
C PRO A 50 22.01 44.41 15.82
N SER A 51 21.94 44.54 14.49
CA SER A 51 23.02 44.35 13.50
C SER A 51 24.25 43.50 13.88
N LEU A 52 24.32 42.27 13.34
CA LEU A 52 25.58 41.57 13.08
C LEU A 52 25.71 41.27 11.59
N LYS A 53 26.57 42.05 10.94
CA LYS A 53 27.06 41.86 9.57
C LYS A 53 27.72 40.47 9.47
N ARG A 54 27.26 39.62 8.54
CA ARG A 54 28.04 38.46 8.09
C ARG A 54 28.24 38.50 6.57
N THR A 55 29.51 38.55 6.26
CA THR A 55 30.20 38.75 4.99
C THR A 55 29.81 37.69 3.95
N ARG A 56 29.36 38.15 2.77
CA ARG A 56 29.26 37.34 1.54
C ARG A 56 30.68 36.92 1.12
N ARG A 57 31.00 35.63 1.21
CA ARG A 57 32.18 35.05 0.54
C ARG A 57 31.71 34.45 -0.79
N LYS A 58 32.23 35.02 -1.89
CA LYS A 58 32.23 34.45 -3.23
C LYS A 58 32.99 33.11 -3.20
N ILE A 59 32.35 32.05 -3.66
CA ILE A 59 32.96 30.85 -4.21
C ILE A 59 32.43 30.87 -5.65
N GLY A 60 33.21 31.26 -6.66
CA GLY A 60 34.38 30.52 -7.13
C GLY A 60 33.88 29.56 -8.21
N GLU A 61 33.67 30.08 -9.42
CA GLU A 61 33.40 29.29 -10.62
C GLU A 61 34.49 28.22 -10.75
N GLN A 62 34.12 26.96 -10.60
CA GLN A 62 34.96 25.84 -11.01
C GLN A 62 34.45 25.29 -12.33
N VAL A 63 35.37 25.40 -13.29
CA VAL A 63 35.39 24.82 -14.63
C VAL A 63 34.97 23.35 -14.58
N VAL A 64 33.94 23.01 -15.33
CA VAL A 64 33.51 21.63 -15.59
C VAL A 64 34.52 21.03 -16.59
N PRO A 65 35.22 19.92 -16.29
CA PRO A 65 36.01 19.24 -17.30
C PRO A 65 35.07 18.45 -18.22
N ASP A 66 35.19 18.74 -19.51
CA ASP A 66 34.59 18.01 -20.61
C ASP A 66 35.18 16.59 -20.63
N PHE A 67 34.38 15.58 -20.27
CA PHE A 67 34.74 14.17 -20.41
C PHE A 67 33.95 13.58 -21.58
N THR A 68 34.54 13.66 -22.76
CA THR A 68 34.24 12.77 -23.88
C THR A 68 34.62 11.34 -23.49
N VAL A 69 33.63 10.50 -23.20
CA VAL A 69 33.85 9.06 -23.02
C VAL A 69 33.77 8.39 -24.39
N GLU A 70 34.93 8.02 -24.91
CA GLU A 70 35.07 7.11 -26.05
C GLU A 70 34.42 5.76 -25.71
N ARG A 71 33.57 5.27 -26.63
CA ARG A 71 33.02 3.93 -26.59
C ARG A 71 34.16 2.92 -26.77
N ASN A 72 34.58 2.28 -25.67
CA ASN A 72 35.39 1.07 -25.76
C ASN A 72 34.49 -0.14 -25.57
N THR A 73 34.16 -0.76 -26.70
CA THR A 73 33.59 -2.11 -26.79
C THR A 73 34.66 -3.13 -26.43
N ASN A 74 34.34 -4.00 -25.47
CA ASN A 74 34.93 -5.31 -25.15
C ASN A 74 35.35 -5.41 -23.69
N ASN A 75 34.53 -6.10 -22.91
CA ASN A 75 34.98 -7.06 -21.91
C ASN A 75 33.79 -7.93 -21.50
N ASN A 76 33.74 -9.13 -22.08
CA ASN A 76 32.86 -10.22 -21.67
C ASN A 76 33.36 -10.74 -20.31
N HIS A 77 32.58 -10.49 -19.26
CA HIS A 77 32.55 -11.32 -18.08
C HIS A 77 31.10 -11.73 -17.85
N THR A 78 30.87 -13.02 -18.03
CA THR A 78 29.63 -13.78 -17.82
C THR A 78 29.04 -13.46 -16.44
N ILE A 79 27.96 -12.68 -16.42
CA ILE A 79 27.14 -12.48 -15.21
C ILE A 79 26.08 -13.57 -15.21
N GLN A 80 26.27 -14.58 -14.35
CA GLN A 80 25.22 -15.52 -14.02
C GLN A 80 24.11 -14.78 -13.28
N ASP A 81 22.90 -14.81 -13.85
CA ASP A 81 21.65 -14.38 -13.21
C ASP A 81 21.33 -15.30 -12.01
N GLN A 82 22.02 -15.08 -10.89
CA GLN A 82 21.44 -15.27 -9.58
C GLN A 82 20.71 -13.96 -9.26
N GLU A 83 19.40 -14.01 -8.93
CA GLU A 83 18.79 -12.92 -8.17
C GLU A 83 19.76 -12.63 -7.02
N PRO A 84 20.35 -11.43 -6.93
CA PRO A 84 21.36 -11.18 -5.91
C PRO A 84 20.68 -11.29 -4.56
N GLN A 85 20.79 -12.47 -3.93
CA GLN A 85 20.68 -12.61 -2.50
C GLN A 85 21.92 -11.96 -1.91
N MET A 86 22.00 -10.63 -2.03
CA MET A 86 22.98 -9.84 -1.34
C MET A 86 22.57 -9.84 0.12
N GLU A 87 23.13 -10.82 0.82
CA GLU A 87 23.29 -10.77 2.25
C GLU A 87 23.90 -9.40 2.62
N PRO A 88 23.31 -8.65 3.57
CA PRO A 88 23.87 -7.39 4.07
C PRO A 88 25.36 -7.45 4.41
N PHE A 89 25.84 -8.63 4.80
CA PHE A 89 27.25 -8.98 4.91
C PHE A 89 27.40 -10.51 4.90
N PRO A 90 28.59 -11.07 4.63
CA PRO A 90 28.79 -12.52 4.54
C PRO A 90 28.32 -13.29 5.78
N GLY A 91 27.53 -14.33 5.58
CA GLY A 91 26.97 -15.18 6.63
C GLY A 91 25.75 -14.57 7.33
N PHE A 92 25.11 -13.55 6.73
CA PHE A 92 23.98 -12.86 7.35
C PHE A 92 22.75 -13.75 7.47
N ILE A 93 22.37 -14.52 6.45
CA ILE A 93 21.13 -15.31 6.49
C ILE A 93 21.22 -16.35 7.60
N GLU A 94 22.36 -17.01 7.74
CA GLU A 94 22.61 -17.98 8.81
C GLU A 94 22.60 -17.31 10.19
N LEU A 95 23.26 -16.14 10.32
CA LEU A 95 23.24 -15.35 11.54
C LEU A 95 21.82 -14.92 11.92
N TYR A 96 21.08 -14.35 10.97
CA TYR A 96 19.75 -13.82 11.19
C TYR A 96 18.75 -14.93 11.52
N SER A 97 18.83 -16.06 10.80
CA SER A 97 18.01 -17.24 11.09
C SER A 97 18.29 -17.78 12.51
N SER A 98 19.56 -17.78 12.93
CA SER A 98 19.93 -18.17 14.30
C SER A 98 19.41 -17.16 15.33
N LEU A 99 19.58 -15.86 15.08
CA LEU A 99 19.07 -14.78 15.95
C LEU A 99 17.56 -14.84 16.11
N ARG A 100 16.82 -15.19 15.06
CA ARG A 100 15.35 -15.25 15.01
C ARG A 100 14.80 -16.65 15.31
N SER A 101 15.65 -17.61 15.67
CA SER A 101 15.22 -18.98 15.97
C SER A 101 14.20 -19.01 17.12
N PRO A 102 13.04 -19.67 16.96
CA PRO A 102 12.02 -19.74 18.02
C PRO A 102 12.47 -20.47 19.29
N THR A 103 13.44 -21.38 19.17
CA THR A 103 13.85 -22.28 20.26
C THR A 103 15.08 -21.77 21.00
N ASP A 104 16.03 -21.19 20.28
CA ASP A 104 17.34 -20.82 20.82
C ASP A 104 17.87 -19.47 20.30
N GLY A 105 17.01 -18.65 19.69
CA GLY A 105 17.31 -17.30 19.24
C GLY A 105 17.34 -16.28 20.37
N LEU A 106 17.52 -15.02 19.99
CA LEU A 106 17.59 -13.90 20.92
C LEU A 106 16.20 -13.64 21.54
N LYS A 107 16.16 -13.49 22.87
CA LYS A 107 14.91 -13.29 23.59
C LYS A 107 14.37 -11.87 23.42
N VAL A 108 13.32 -11.72 22.60
CA VAL A 108 12.63 -10.45 22.34
C VAL A 108 11.36 -10.35 23.18
N VAL A 109 11.23 -9.30 23.99
CA VAL A 109 10.09 -9.12 24.92
C VAL A 109 9.69 -7.65 25.09
N ASP A 110 8.47 -7.40 25.54
CA ASP A 110 8.04 -6.06 25.91
C ASP A 110 8.72 -5.62 27.23
N ARG A 111 9.30 -4.42 27.24
CA ARG A 111 10.03 -3.87 28.40
C ARG A 111 9.42 -2.57 28.86
N ARG A 112 9.39 -2.32 30.16
CA ARG A 112 8.88 -1.07 30.73
C ARG A 112 10.00 -0.28 31.38
N ARG A 113 10.15 1.00 31.02
CA ARG A 113 11.14 1.92 31.61
C ARG A 113 10.55 3.33 31.68
N MET A 114 10.71 4.01 32.81
CA MET A 114 10.18 5.36 33.05
C MET A 114 8.70 5.53 32.63
N LEU A 115 7.82 4.67 33.17
CA LEU A 115 6.37 4.62 32.88
C LEU A 115 5.98 4.28 31.42
N LYS A 116 6.91 4.24 30.46
CA LYS A 116 6.68 3.87 29.06
C LYS A 116 6.95 2.38 28.84
N THR A 117 6.11 1.74 28.02
CA THR A 117 6.32 0.37 27.52
C THR A 117 6.97 0.44 26.14
N TYR A 118 7.98 -0.39 25.93
CA TYR A 118 8.74 -0.56 24.71
C TYR A 118 8.50 -2.00 24.23
N PRO A 119 7.63 -2.21 23.24
CA PRO A 119 7.29 -3.55 22.79
C PRO A 119 8.46 -4.20 22.05
N LYS A 120 8.54 -5.54 22.07
CA LYS A 120 9.45 -6.38 21.29
C LYS A 120 10.92 -5.91 21.28
N CYS A 121 11.50 -5.71 22.46
CA CYS A 121 12.89 -5.25 22.60
C CYS A 121 13.78 -6.28 23.31
N PHE A 122 15.09 -6.11 23.11
CA PHE A 122 16.15 -6.81 23.85
C PHE A 122 17.20 -5.80 24.31
N THR A 123 18.00 -6.17 25.31
CA THR A 123 19.11 -5.32 25.78
C THR A 123 20.41 -5.62 25.03
N GLY A 124 21.31 -4.65 24.99
CA GLY A 124 22.66 -4.87 24.43
C GLY A 124 23.39 -6.02 25.12
N THR A 125 23.30 -6.12 26.45
CA THR A 125 23.89 -7.24 27.21
C THR A 125 23.31 -8.60 26.81
N GLU A 126 21.99 -8.73 26.70
CA GLU A 126 21.37 -10.01 26.29
C GLU A 126 21.78 -10.43 24.88
N ALA A 127 21.87 -9.47 23.96
CA ALA A 127 22.33 -9.72 22.61
C ALA A 127 23.80 -10.15 22.57
N ILE A 128 24.68 -9.51 23.34
CA ILE A 128 26.09 -9.86 23.45
C ILE A 128 26.27 -11.23 24.12
N ASP A 129 25.54 -11.51 25.19
CA ASP A 129 25.57 -12.80 25.89
C ASP A 129 25.16 -13.93 24.93
N TRP A 130 24.10 -13.71 24.15
CA TRP A 130 23.65 -14.64 23.14
C TRP A 130 24.71 -14.85 22.05
N MET A 131 25.24 -13.77 21.46
CA MET A 131 26.24 -13.84 20.39
C MET A 131 27.54 -14.53 20.84
N THR A 132 28.02 -14.19 22.04
CA THR A 132 29.20 -14.80 22.67
C THR A 132 28.98 -16.31 22.86
N LYS A 133 27.81 -16.71 23.35
CA LYS A 133 27.48 -18.13 23.59
C LYS A 133 27.28 -18.92 22.30
N LYS A 134 26.63 -18.34 21.29
CA LYS A 134 26.26 -19.07 20.06
C LYS A 134 27.36 -19.10 19.01
N ARG A 135 28.23 -18.09 18.97
CA ARG A 135 29.29 -17.96 17.97
C ARG A 135 30.70 -18.07 18.55
N GLU A 136 30.82 -18.29 19.86
CA GLU A 136 32.12 -18.42 20.55
C GLU A 136 33.05 -17.22 20.31
N ILE A 137 32.48 -16.03 20.14
CA ILE A 137 33.20 -14.77 19.92
C ILE A 137 33.35 -14.00 21.24
N SER A 138 34.37 -13.14 21.33
CA SER A 138 34.54 -12.24 22.49
C SER A 138 33.41 -11.19 22.56
N ARG A 139 33.21 -10.59 23.74
CA ARG A 139 32.21 -9.51 23.91
C ARG A 139 32.49 -8.30 23.02
N GLU A 140 33.77 -7.97 22.81
CA GLU A 140 34.19 -6.88 21.92
C GLU A 140 33.79 -7.17 20.46
N GLN A 141 34.05 -8.40 19.99
CA GLN A 141 33.62 -8.85 18.66
C GLN A 141 32.08 -8.90 18.54
N ALA A 142 31.37 -9.29 19.60
CA ALA A 142 29.90 -9.25 19.61
C ALA A 142 29.36 -7.81 19.57
N GLN A 143 30.05 -6.86 20.19
CA GLN A 143 29.69 -5.45 20.12
C GLN A 143 29.91 -4.88 18.70
N ASP A 144 31.03 -5.21 18.05
CA ASP A 144 31.26 -4.86 16.64
C ASP A 144 30.19 -5.47 15.72
N LEU A 145 29.86 -6.75 15.92
CA LEU A 145 28.81 -7.41 15.15
C LEU A 145 27.44 -6.73 15.34
N GLY A 146 27.09 -6.37 16.57
CA GLY A 146 25.86 -5.61 16.85
C GLY A 146 25.87 -4.22 16.21
N GLN A 147 27.01 -3.54 16.20
CA GLN A 147 27.15 -2.25 15.51
C GLN A 147 26.99 -2.41 13.99
N ARG A 148 27.51 -3.49 13.40
CA ARG A 148 27.30 -3.84 11.99
C ARG A 148 25.83 -4.13 11.68
N LEU A 149 25.11 -4.79 12.59
CA LEU A 149 23.66 -5.02 12.47
C LEU A 149 22.87 -3.69 12.50
N ILE A 150 23.29 -2.72 13.31
CA ILE A 150 22.72 -1.36 13.28
C ILE A 150 23.02 -0.68 11.95
N SER A 151 24.27 -0.66 11.52
CA SER A 151 24.68 0.00 10.28
C SER A 151 24.00 -0.61 9.04
N ALA A 152 23.72 -1.92 9.07
CA ALA A 152 22.97 -2.63 8.04
C ALA A 152 21.44 -2.45 8.13
N GLY A 153 20.94 -1.69 9.12
CA GLY A 153 19.50 -1.44 9.31
C GLY A 153 18.71 -2.68 9.73
N ILE A 154 19.35 -3.67 10.35
CA ILE A 154 18.73 -4.92 10.79
C ILE A 154 18.17 -4.80 12.20
N ILE A 155 18.85 -4.04 13.05
CA ILE A 155 18.40 -3.69 14.40
C ILE A 155 18.51 -2.17 14.58
N GLN A 156 17.64 -1.61 15.39
CA GLN A 156 17.59 -0.18 15.67
C GLN A 156 17.66 0.09 17.19
N PRO A 157 18.32 1.19 17.60
CA PRO A 157 18.26 1.66 18.97
C PRO A 157 16.86 2.17 19.31
N VAL A 158 16.36 1.83 20.50
CA VAL A 158 15.02 2.20 20.98
C VAL A 158 15.09 3.09 22.23
N PHE A 159 16.06 2.84 23.10
CA PHE A 159 16.26 3.61 24.33
C PHE A 159 17.70 3.51 24.83
N GLY A 160 18.24 4.62 25.35
CA GLY A 160 19.46 4.66 26.14
C GLY A 160 20.74 4.98 25.37
N SER A 161 20.97 4.35 24.21
CA SER A 161 22.17 4.57 23.38
C SER A 161 21.84 4.40 21.89
N ASP A 162 22.44 5.24 21.05
CA ASP A 162 22.35 5.16 19.59
C ASP A 162 23.37 4.17 18.99
N SER A 163 24.46 3.90 19.70
CA SER A 163 25.47 2.90 19.35
C SER A 163 25.19 1.58 20.05
N PHE A 164 25.57 0.48 19.41
CA PHE A 164 25.45 -0.85 20.03
C PHE A 164 26.47 -0.97 21.17
N CYS A 165 25.98 -1.20 22.38
CA CYS A 165 26.81 -1.25 23.57
C CYS A 165 26.35 -2.35 24.53
N ASP A 166 27.29 -2.94 25.25
CA ASP A 166 26.99 -3.80 26.38
C ASP A 166 26.37 -2.99 27.52
N GLY A 167 25.10 -3.25 27.82
CA GLY A 167 24.37 -2.54 28.86
C GLY A 167 22.86 -2.63 28.72
N ASP A 168 22.18 -1.75 29.46
CA ASP A 168 20.73 -1.74 29.60
C ASP A 168 19.98 -0.97 28.49
N ALA A 169 20.71 -0.51 27.46
CA ALA A 169 20.13 0.09 26.28
C ALA A 169 19.22 -0.91 25.55
N PHE A 170 18.08 -0.44 25.04
CA PHE A 170 17.10 -1.27 24.35
C PHE A 170 17.31 -1.17 22.85
N PHE A 171 17.32 -2.32 22.20
CA PHE A 171 17.36 -2.47 20.76
C PHE A 171 16.16 -3.31 20.32
N ARG A 172 15.77 -3.13 19.06
CA ARG A 172 14.66 -3.86 18.43
C ARG A 172 15.09 -4.27 17.03
N PHE A 173 14.65 -5.44 16.57
CA PHE A 173 14.82 -5.80 15.16
C PHE A 173 13.98 -4.87 14.29
N GLN A 174 14.54 -4.39 13.19
CA GLN A 174 13.83 -3.50 12.28
C GLN A 174 12.53 -4.15 11.77
N GLU A 175 12.52 -5.47 11.59
CA GLU A 175 11.34 -6.25 11.20
C GLU A 175 10.20 -6.24 12.24
N ASP A 176 10.51 -6.00 13.51
CA ASP A 176 9.54 -5.93 14.61
C ASP A 176 8.99 -4.50 14.83
N ASP A 177 9.38 -3.53 14.00
CA ASP A 177 8.92 -2.16 14.10
C ASP A 177 7.41 -2.03 13.88
N ASP A 178 6.73 -1.31 14.77
CA ASP A 178 5.29 -1.06 14.74
C ASP A 178 4.94 0.28 14.09
N SER A 179 5.86 0.84 13.29
CA SER A 179 5.64 2.04 12.50
C SER A 179 4.50 1.86 11.50
N ASN A 180 3.78 2.95 11.24
CA ASN A 180 2.77 2.98 10.20
C ASN A 180 3.39 2.96 8.78
N VAL A 181 4.72 3.06 8.65
CA VAL A 181 5.42 2.98 7.37
C VAL A 181 5.82 1.52 7.09
N LEU A 182 5.00 0.83 6.31
CA LEU A 182 5.00 -0.64 6.21
C LEU A 182 6.23 -1.23 5.54
N ASN A 183 6.95 -0.45 4.75
CA ASN A 183 8.19 -0.89 4.09
C ASN A 183 9.46 -0.53 4.87
N LEU A 184 9.35 -0.10 6.15
CA LEU A 184 10.52 0.11 7.01
C LEU A 184 10.99 -1.14 7.74
N LYS A 185 10.36 -2.30 7.55
CA LYS A 185 10.83 -3.57 8.13
C LYS A 185 12.28 -3.93 7.73
N ARG A 186 12.76 -3.35 6.63
CA ARG A 186 14.17 -3.36 6.21
C ARG A 186 14.53 -1.97 5.69
N ILE A 187 15.72 -1.49 6.00
CA ILE A 187 16.26 -0.27 5.38
C ILE A 187 16.93 -0.61 4.06
N TRP A 188 16.63 0.15 3.01
CA TRP A 188 17.30 0.00 1.72
C TRP A 188 18.71 0.56 1.78
N ASP A 189 19.67 -0.20 1.28
CA ASP A 189 21.05 0.26 1.14
C ASP A 189 21.13 1.20 -0.06
N SER A 190 21.38 2.48 0.20
CA SER A 190 21.49 3.52 -0.83
C SER A 190 22.64 3.32 -1.81
N SER A 191 23.58 2.43 -1.52
CA SER A 191 24.65 2.07 -2.46
C SER A 191 24.20 1.09 -3.54
N LEU A 192 23.07 0.40 -3.32
CA LEU A 192 22.51 -0.56 -4.28
C LEU A 192 21.68 0.15 -5.36
N PRO A 193 21.77 -0.31 -6.63
CA PRO A 193 20.94 0.21 -7.69
C PRO A 193 19.47 -0.16 -7.44
N THR A 194 18.56 0.76 -7.77
CA THR A 194 17.12 0.49 -7.77
C THR A 194 16.61 0.26 -9.18
N ARG A 195 15.61 -0.60 -9.33
CA ARG A 195 14.90 -0.80 -10.60
C ARG A 195 14.09 0.44 -10.99
N HIS A 196 13.67 0.46 -12.26
CA HIS A 196 12.75 1.47 -12.75
C HIS A 196 11.43 1.43 -11.94
N PRO A 197 10.85 2.58 -11.52
CA PRO A 197 9.67 2.61 -10.66
C PRO A 197 8.48 1.79 -11.19
N CYS A 198 8.19 1.87 -12.50
CA CYS A 198 7.09 1.12 -13.09
C CYS A 198 7.29 -0.40 -13.01
N ASP A 199 8.51 -0.89 -13.20
CA ASP A 199 8.81 -2.32 -13.08
C ASP A 199 8.71 -2.80 -11.64
N LEU A 200 9.27 -2.03 -10.70
CA LEU A 200 9.19 -2.37 -9.29
C LEU A 200 7.74 -2.39 -8.81
N SER A 201 6.95 -1.36 -9.10
CA SER A 201 5.54 -1.29 -8.68
C SER A 201 4.69 -2.42 -9.28
N ARG A 202 4.91 -2.74 -10.55
CA ARG A 202 4.27 -3.88 -11.23
C ARG A 202 4.61 -5.19 -10.54
N GLU A 203 5.88 -5.44 -10.26
CA GLU A 203 6.32 -6.68 -9.59
C GLU A 203 5.76 -6.78 -8.17
N LEU A 204 5.83 -5.70 -7.38
CA LEU A 204 5.31 -5.68 -6.02
C LEU A 204 3.81 -5.95 -6.01
N LEU A 205 3.01 -5.25 -6.82
CA LEU A 205 1.57 -5.49 -6.90
C LEU A 205 1.27 -6.92 -7.36
N THR A 206 2.00 -7.43 -8.35
CA THR A 206 1.83 -8.81 -8.85
C THR A 206 2.10 -9.82 -7.74
N LYS A 207 3.20 -9.66 -7.00
CA LYS A 207 3.58 -10.57 -5.90
C LYS A 207 2.49 -10.62 -4.83
N ILE A 208 2.08 -9.47 -4.29
CA ILE A 208 1.06 -9.46 -3.22
C ILE A 208 -0.31 -9.91 -3.70
N ALA A 209 -0.71 -9.58 -4.93
CA ALA A 209 -1.97 -10.05 -5.50
C ALA A 209 -1.99 -11.58 -5.67
N LEU A 210 -0.88 -12.17 -6.14
CA LEU A 210 -0.75 -13.62 -6.25
C LEU A 210 -0.73 -14.30 -4.88
N LEU A 211 -0.08 -13.71 -3.88
CA LEU A 211 -0.12 -14.22 -2.51
C LEU A 211 -1.54 -14.26 -1.97
N CYS A 212 -2.28 -13.15 -2.10
CA CYS A 212 -3.68 -13.08 -1.67
C CYS A 212 -4.55 -14.11 -2.39
N GLU A 213 -4.45 -14.21 -3.72
CA GLU A 213 -5.27 -15.15 -4.50
C GLU A 213 -4.93 -16.62 -4.19
N THR A 214 -3.64 -16.95 -4.05
CA THR A 214 -3.21 -18.31 -3.71
C THR A 214 -3.72 -18.70 -2.33
N TYR A 215 -3.58 -17.81 -1.35
CA TYR A 215 -4.05 -18.04 0.00
C TYR A 215 -5.57 -18.20 0.07
N ARG A 216 -6.32 -17.37 -0.68
CA ARG A 216 -7.77 -17.47 -0.81
C ARG A 216 -8.22 -18.83 -1.36
N ILE A 217 -7.52 -19.35 -2.39
CA ILE A 217 -7.82 -20.66 -2.98
C ILE A 217 -7.52 -21.80 -1.99
N GLN A 218 -6.38 -21.74 -1.29
CA GLN A 218 -6.01 -22.74 -0.28
C GLN A 218 -7.04 -22.80 0.84
N LEU A 219 -7.44 -21.65 1.39
CA LEU A 219 -8.50 -21.58 2.40
C LEU A 219 -9.84 -22.14 1.92
N ALA A 220 -10.17 -22.01 0.63
CA ALA A 220 -11.41 -22.56 0.08
C ALA A 220 -11.35 -24.10 -0.06
N ALA A 221 -10.16 -24.68 -0.27
CA ALA A 221 -9.98 -26.12 -0.38
C ALA A 221 -10.00 -26.83 0.98
N ASP A 222 -9.55 -26.17 2.04
CA ASP A 222 -9.40 -26.74 3.38
C ASP A 222 -10.65 -26.59 4.29
N ARG A 223 -11.72 -25.93 3.81
CA ARG A 223 -12.93 -25.68 4.62
C ARG A 223 -13.96 -26.82 4.53
N PRO A 224 -14.47 -27.32 5.68
CA PRO A 224 -15.68 -28.14 5.71
C PRO A 224 -16.88 -27.33 5.19
N GLN A 225 -17.79 -27.98 4.44
CA GLN A 225 -18.89 -27.34 3.70
C GLN A 225 -19.85 -26.45 4.53
N ASP A 226 -19.86 -26.54 5.87
CA ASP A 226 -21.03 -26.15 6.67
C ASP A 226 -20.88 -24.98 7.67
N ILE A 227 -19.74 -24.28 7.80
CA ILE A 227 -19.63 -23.20 8.81
C ILE A 227 -18.90 -21.94 8.31
N LEU A 228 -19.63 -20.81 8.39
CA LEU A 228 -19.26 -19.38 8.30
C LEU A 228 -18.76 -18.82 6.95
N SER A 229 -19.44 -17.74 6.54
CA SER A 229 -19.24 -16.83 5.39
C SER A 229 -18.08 -17.17 4.41
N PRO A 230 -18.36 -17.39 3.11
CA PRO A 230 -17.33 -17.62 2.08
C PRO A 230 -16.38 -16.42 1.84
N TYR A 231 -16.51 -15.36 2.64
CA TYR A 231 -15.84 -14.07 2.50
C TYR A 231 -14.80 -13.77 3.59
N GLU A 232 -14.63 -14.63 4.59
CA GLU A 232 -13.67 -14.35 5.68
C GLU A 232 -12.24 -14.70 5.24
N PHE A 233 -11.49 -13.69 4.78
CA PHE A 233 -10.07 -13.82 4.48
C PHE A 233 -9.25 -13.71 5.77
N ASP A 234 -8.52 -14.76 6.15
CA ASP A 234 -7.68 -14.75 7.35
C ASP A 234 -6.36 -14.02 7.07
N TYR A 235 -6.43 -12.68 7.05
CA TYR A 235 -5.29 -11.78 6.86
C TYR A 235 -4.14 -12.08 7.84
N ARG A 236 -4.48 -12.50 9.06
CA ARG A 236 -3.51 -12.76 10.12
C ARG A 236 -2.62 -13.93 9.76
N ARG A 237 -3.19 -15.06 9.35
CA ARG A 237 -2.37 -16.21 8.94
C ARG A 237 -1.50 -15.91 7.73
N LEU A 238 -2.00 -15.16 6.74
CA LEU A 238 -1.18 -14.73 5.61
C LEU A 238 -0.02 -13.83 6.05
N SER A 239 -0.23 -12.96 7.04
CA SER A 239 0.82 -12.08 7.56
C SER A 239 1.98 -12.82 8.24
N GLU A 240 1.75 -14.07 8.66
CA GLU A 240 2.72 -14.92 9.35
C GLU A 240 3.51 -15.83 8.39
N THR A 241 3.22 -15.81 7.08
CA THR A 241 3.92 -16.68 6.11
C THR A 241 5.26 -16.11 5.66
N GLU A 242 6.17 -17.01 5.30
CA GLU A 242 7.50 -16.66 4.78
C GLU A 242 7.42 -15.88 3.46
N GLU A 243 6.45 -16.19 2.60
CA GLU A 243 6.27 -15.49 1.33
C GLU A 243 5.84 -14.04 1.54
N PHE A 244 4.97 -13.78 2.54
CA PHE A 244 4.59 -12.42 2.89
C PHE A 244 5.73 -11.67 3.55
N ARG A 245 6.57 -12.35 4.34
CA ARG A 245 7.81 -11.79 4.88
C ARG A 245 8.75 -11.35 3.76
N GLN A 246 8.97 -12.19 2.75
CA GLN A 246 9.78 -11.87 1.57
C GLN A 246 9.21 -10.69 0.78
N TYR A 247 7.88 -10.65 0.60
CA TYR A 247 7.22 -9.49 0.00
C TYR A 247 7.51 -8.21 0.81
N SER A 248 7.32 -8.25 2.13
CA SER A 248 7.56 -7.10 3.01
C SER A 248 8.99 -6.58 2.88
N VAL A 249 9.97 -7.49 2.85
CA VAL A 249 11.40 -7.15 2.65
C VAL A 249 11.64 -6.50 1.27
N ALA A 250 11.00 -7.02 0.22
CA ALA A 250 11.17 -6.49 -1.14
C ALA A 250 10.62 -5.05 -1.30
N THR A 251 9.63 -4.65 -0.49
CA THR A 251 9.10 -3.27 -0.53
C THR A 251 10.10 -2.21 -0.07
N ALA A 252 11.20 -2.59 0.59
CA ALA A 252 12.23 -1.66 1.03
C ALA A 252 12.88 -0.90 -0.14
N GLU A 253 12.99 -1.51 -1.32
CA GLU A 253 13.57 -0.87 -2.52
C GLU A 253 12.88 0.45 -2.89
N LEU A 254 11.58 0.59 -2.58
CA LEU A 254 10.84 1.84 -2.77
C LEU A 254 11.51 3.03 -2.08
N GLN A 255 12.21 2.81 -0.97
CA GLN A 255 12.88 3.87 -0.22
C GLN A 255 13.93 4.61 -1.07
N GLY A 256 14.58 3.92 -2.02
CA GLY A 256 15.68 4.44 -2.82
C GLY A 256 15.32 4.79 -4.27
N VAL A 257 14.09 4.55 -4.73
CA VAL A 257 13.75 4.72 -6.15
C VAL A 257 13.92 6.16 -6.62
N CYS A 258 14.35 6.30 -7.87
CA CYS A 258 14.43 7.60 -8.53
C CYS A 258 13.10 7.94 -9.21
N LEU A 259 12.36 8.91 -8.66
CA LEU A 259 11.10 9.40 -9.27
C LEU A 259 11.31 10.58 -10.23
N SER A 260 12.52 11.16 -10.30
CA SER A 260 12.81 12.25 -11.22
C SER A 260 12.94 11.72 -12.65
N GLY A 261 12.31 12.39 -13.60
CA GLY A 261 12.35 12.02 -15.02
C GLY A 261 11.20 11.12 -15.48
N LEU A 262 10.34 10.63 -14.58
CA LEU A 262 9.13 9.91 -14.96
C LEU A 262 8.17 10.83 -15.74
N SER A 263 7.73 10.34 -16.89
CA SER A 263 6.60 10.89 -17.62
C SER A 263 5.32 10.86 -16.78
N GLU A 264 4.30 11.60 -17.19
CA GLU A 264 3.03 11.63 -16.48
C GLU A 264 2.34 10.25 -16.48
N LYS A 265 2.45 9.50 -17.59
CA LYS A 265 1.92 8.13 -17.70
C LYS A 265 2.64 7.15 -16.80
N GLU A 266 3.97 7.17 -16.78
CA GLU A 266 4.76 6.32 -15.88
C GLU A 266 4.43 6.61 -14.42
N ARG A 267 4.28 7.89 -14.07
CA ARG A 267 3.91 8.32 -12.72
C ARG A 267 2.51 7.83 -12.33
N LEU A 268 1.54 7.96 -13.22
CA LEU A 268 0.18 7.44 -13.06
C LEU A 268 0.20 5.92 -12.79
N VAL A 269 0.87 5.16 -13.63
CA VAL A 269 1.01 3.70 -13.51
C VAL A 269 1.68 3.32 -12.20
N PHE A 270 2.80 3.97 -11.87
CA PHE A 270 3.54 3.74 -10.65
C PHE A 270 2.65 3.93 -9.41
N PHE A 271 2.01 5.09 -9.28
CA PHE A 271 1.23 5.41 -8.09
C PHE A 271 -0.06 4.60 -7.97
N ILE A 272 -0.74 4.23 -9.06
CA ILE A 272 -1.88 3.31 -9.02
C ILE A 272 -1.45 1.93 -8.53
N ASN A 273 -0.38 1.38 -9.11
CA ASN A 273 0.14 0.07 -8.71
C ASN A 273 0.57 0.07 -7.24
N ILE A 274 1.27 1.11 -6.80
CA ILE A 274 1.70 1.27 -5.41
C ILE A 274 0.53 1.47 -4.45
N TYR A 275 -0.49 2.26 -4.82
CA TYR A 275 -1.70 2.41 -4.00
C TYR A 275 -2.35 1.04 -3.74
N ASN A 276 -2.59 0.26 -4.79
CA ASN A 276 -3.20 -1.06 -4.65
C ASN A 276 -2.31 -2.03 -3.85
N ALA A 277 -0.99 -1.99 -4.06
CA ALA A 277 -0.05 -2.82 -3.32
C ALA A 277 0.00 -2.45 -1.83
N LEU A 278 0.06 -1.15 -1.51
CA LEU A 278 0.02 -0.63 -0.15
C LEU A 278 -1.30 -0.98 0.53
N CYS A 279 -2.43 -0.83 -0.17
CA CYS A 279 -3.75 -1.16 0.36
C CYS A 279 -3.83 -2.64 0.75
N LEU A 280 -3.35 -3.55 -0.09
CA LEU A 280 -3.30 -4.98 0.23
C LEU A 280 -2.36 -5.27 1.40
N HIS A 281 -1.15 -4.68 1.42
CA HIS A 281 -0.20 -4.85 2.52
C HIS A 281 -0.81 -4.39 3.84
N ALA A 282 -1.46 -3.22 3.84
CA ALA A 282 -2.15 -2.66 4.98
C ALA A 282 -3.27 -3.59 5.49
N HIS A 283 -4.09 -4.17 4.59
CA HIS A 283 -5.12 -5.13 4.98
C HIS A 283 -4.53 -6.41 5.58
N ILE A 284 -3.43 -6.94 5.02
CA ILE A 284 -2.77 -8.14 5.57
C ILE A 284 -2.22 -7.88 6.97
N THR A 285 -1.62 -6.72 7.20
CA THR A 285 -0.94 -6.40 8.46
C THR A 285 -1.86 -5.89 9.56
N HIS A 286 -2.86 -5.08 9.21
CA HIS A 286 -3.73 -4.38 10.17
C HIS A 286 -5.18 -4.89 10.16
N GLY A 287 -5.51 -5.78 9.22
CA GLY A 287 -6.88 -6.20 8.96
C GLY A 287 -7.72 -5.10 8.31
N PRO A 288 -8.93 -5.45 7.86
CA PRO A 288 -9.86 -4.48 7.30
C PRO A 288 -10.40 -3.49 8.35
N PRO A 289 -10.54 -2.19 8.02
CA PRO A 289 -11.13 -1.23 8.94
C PRO A 289 -12.64 -1.48 9.10
N THR A 290 -13.09 -1.71 10.33
CA THR A 290 -14.48 -2.07 10.66
C THR A 290 -15.40 -0.89 10.97
N SER A 291 -14.88 0.33 11.05
CA SER A 291 -15.66 1.55 11.32
C SER A 291 -15.14 2.74 10.53
N PHE A 292 -15.97 3.78 10.40
CA PHE A 292 -15.59 5.02 9.69
C PHE A 292 -14.30 5.64 10.26
N PHE A 293 -14.18 5.74 11.59
CA PHE A 293 -13.00 6.33 12.22
C PHE A 293 -11.74 5.46 12.02
N LYS A 294 -11.87 4.13 12.15
CA LYS A 294 -10.76 3.22 11.86
C LYS A 294 -10.33 3.28 10.40
N ARG A 295 -11.29 3.44 9.48
CA ARG A 295 -11.03 3.65 8.05
C ARG A 295 -10.27 4.95 7.82
N TRP A 296 -10.73 6.04 8.42
CA TRP A 296 -10.06 7.34 8.32
C TRP A 296 -8.60 7.27 8.80
N ILE A 297 -8.32 6.61 9.93
CA ILE A 297 -6.94 6.39 10.38
C ILE A 297 -6.19 5.51 9.38
N PHE A 298 -6.75 4.37 8.98
CA PHE A 298 -6.12 3.40 8.09
C PHE A 298 -5.57 4.04 6.80
N PHE A 299 -6.39 4.82 6.09
CA PHE A 299 -5.99 5.42 4.81
C PHE A 299 -5.02 6.60 4.97
N ARG A 300 -4.98 7.23 6.16
CA ARG A 300 -4.15 8.41 6.44
C ARG A 300 -2.83 8.10 7.11
N SER A 301 -2.78 7.04 7.90
CA SER A 301 -1.61 6.74 8.73
C SER A 301 -0.68 5.74 8.05
N LEU A 302 -1.22 4.74 7.36
CA LEU A 302 -0.43 3.66 6.78
C LEU A 302 0.24 4.11 5.48
N CYS A 303 1.55 3.95 5.41
CA CYS A 303 2.40 4.53 4.39
C CYS A 303 3.38 3.53 3.78
N TYR A 304 3.88 3.86 2.59
CA TYR A 304 5.21 3.46 2.16
C TYR A 304 6.14 4.67 2.11
N ARG A 305 7.41 4.46 2.46
CA ARG A 305 8.49 5.38 2.16
C ARG A 305 8.95 5.16 0.73
N ILE A 306 8.81 6.19 -0.10
CA ILE A 306 9.14 6.20 -1.51
C ILE A 306 10.10 7.35 -1.78
N ALA A 307 11.30 7.06 -2.30
CA ALA A 307 12.34 8.06 -2.54
C ALA A 307 12.62 8.92 -1.29
N GLY A 308 12.65 8.30 -0.11
CA GLY A 308 12.85 8.95 1.18
C GLY A 308 11.66 9.73 1.76
N ILE A 309 10.50 9.78 1.08
CA ILE A 309 9.30 10.50 1.54
C ILE A 309 8.17 9.51 1.85
N ASP A 310 7.45 9.71 2.94
CA ASP A 310 6.33 8.85 3.33
C ASP A 310 5.06 9.24 2.57
N PHE A 311 4.46 8.27 1.88
CA PHE A 311 3.20 8.41 1.15
C PHE A 311 2.15 7.48 1.76
N SER A 312 1.09 8.06 2.32
CA SER A 312 -0.13 7.34 2.73
C SER A 312 -1.02 7.02 1.54
N LEU A 313 -2.05 6.18 1.75
CA LEU A 313 -3.07 5.93 0.73
C LEU A 313 -3.80 7.23 0.32
N ASP A 314 -4.17 8.07 1.29
CA ASP A 314 -4.75 9.40 1.04
C ASP A 314 -3.79 10.32 0.25
N ASP A 315 -2.50 10.30 0.56
CA ASP A 315 -1.50 11.09 -0.16
C ASP A 315 -1.43 10.68 -1.64
N ILE A 316 -1.43 9.38 -1.90
CA ILE A 316 -1.37 8.87 -3.27
C ILE A 316 -2.67 9.18 -4.01
N GLU A 317 -3.83 8.82 -3.44
CA GLU A 317 -5.11 9.00 -4.10
C GLU A 317 -5.46 10.49 -4.27
N HIS A 318 -5.56 11.23 -3.16
CA HIS A 318 -6.08 12.59 -3.19
C HIS A 318 -5.02 13.64 -3.53
N GLY A 319 -3.79 13.39 -3.10
CA GLY A 319 -2.66 14.28 -3.35
C GLY A 319 -2.10 14.13 -4.75
N ILE A 320 -1.71 12.91 -5.14
CA ILE A 320 -1.02 12.65 -6.40
C ILE A 320 -1.99 12.43 -7.56
N LEU A 321 -2.81 11.37 -7.49
CA LEU A 321 -3.65 10.91 -8.60
C LEU A 321 -4.80 11.88 -8.90
N ARG A 322 -5.41 12.45 -7.86
CA ARG A 322 -6.48 13.45 -7.98
C ARG A 322 -5.96 14.89 -8.02
N CYS A 323 -4.68 15.12 -8.33
CA CYS A 323 -4.12 16.47 -8.49
C CYS A 323 -4.39 17.39 -7.27
N ASN A 324 -4.15 16.87 -6.06
CA ASN A 324 -4.33 17.56 -4.78
C ASN A 324 -5.75 18.14 -4.56
N ARG A 325 -6.78 17.37 -4.94
CA ARG A 325 -8.19 17.69 -4.68
C ARG A 325 -8.56 17.42 -3.23
N PHE A 326 -9.73 17.92 -2.83
CA PHE A 326 -10.25 17.69 -1.49
C PHE A 326 -10.64 16.21 -1.32
N PRO A 327 -10.19 15.56 -0.23
CA PRO A 327 -10.72 14.26 0.16
C PRO A 327 -12.24 14.34 0.37
N PRO A 328 -13.04 13.32 0.01
CA PRO A 328 -14.47 13.32 0.31
C PRO A 328 -14.77 13.43 1.81
N SER A 329 -13.88 12.89 2.65
CA SER A 329 -13.94 12.97 4.10
C SER A 329 -13.59 14.35 4.68
N LEU A 330 -12.91 15.21 3.91
CA LEU A 330 -12.40 16.51 4.34
C LEU A 330 -12.51 17.57 3.23
N ARG A 331 -13.75 17.99 2.91
CA ARG A 331 -14.02 18.92 1.79
C ARG A 331 -13.52 20.37 1.98
N PHE A 332 -12.84 20.69 3.08
CA PHE A 332 -12.35 22.04 3.41
C PHE A 332 -10.82 22.15 3.45
N MET A 333 -10.07 21.06 3.33
CA MET A 333 -8.60 21.08 3.25
C MET A 333 -8.10 20.19 2.12
N ARG A 334 -7.16 20.72 1.32
CA ARG A 334 -6.42 19.92 0.34
C ARG A 334 -5.52 18.92 1.06
N GLN A 335 -5.18 17.83 0.38
CA GLN A 335 -4.31 16.80 0.94
C GLN A 335 -2.89 17.34 1.23
N PHE A 336 -2.33 18.09 0.29
CA PHE A 336 -1.02 18.71 0.39
C PHE A 336 -1.11 20.23 0.53
N ARG A 337 -0.23 20.76 1.37
CA ARG A 337 0.07 22.20 1.44
C ARG A 337 0.92 22.61 0.24
N SER A 338 0.97 23.91 -0.06
CA SER A 338 1.75 24.43 -1.20
C SER A 338 3.26 24.20 -1.07
N ASP A 339 3.76 24.06 0.16
CA ASP A 339 5.17 23.81 0.49
C ASP A 339 5.50 22.33 0.73
N ASP A 340 4.50 21.44 0.58
CA ASP A 340 4.70 20.01 0.80
C ASP A 340 5.61 19.45 -0.32
N PRO A 341 6.71 18.74 0.03
CA PRO A 341 7.63 18.18 -0.96
C PRO A 341 6.96 17.18 -1.92
N LYS A 342 5.83 16.56 -1.54
CA LYS A 342 5.08 15.61 -2.38
C LYS A 342 4.40 16.27 -3.58
N THR A 343 4.18 17.59 -3.53
CA THR A 343 3.54 18.34 -4.64
C THR A 343 4.28 18.21 -5.97
N ARG A 344 5.61 18.00 -5.95
CA ARG A 344 6.42 17.81 -7.16
C ARG A 344 6.07 16.57 -7.97
N TYR A 345 5.36 15.62 -7.37
CA TYR A 345 4.96 14.35 -7.99
C TYR A 345 3.49 14.33 -8.38
N MET A 346 2.75 15.43 -8.21
CA MET A 346 1.35 15.50 -8.64
C MET A 346 1.22 15.26 -10.14
N LEU A 347 0.10 14.68 -10.56
CA LEU A 347 -0.31 14.71 -11.97
C LEU A 347 -0.79 16.11 -12.34
N SER A 348 -0.78 16.43 -13.63
CA SER A 348 -1.20 17.73 -14.14
C SER A 348 -2.70 17.77 -14.41
N ASP A 349 -3.24 16.70 -14.98
CA ASP A 349 -4.63 16.58 -15.38
C ASP A 349 -5.38 15.52 -14.56
N ILE A 350 -6.65 15.82 -14.27
CA ILE A 350 -7.53 14.91 -13.55
C ILE A 350 -8.15 13.94 -14.55
N ASP A 351 -7.97 12.65 -14.27
CA ASP A 351 -8.64 11.58 -14.97
C ASP A 351 -9.58 10.83 -14.02
N GLY A 352 -10.90 11.01 -14.19
CA GLY A 352 -11.90 10.33 -13.38
C GLY A 352 -11.84 8.80 -13.48
N ARG A 353 -11.19 8.25 -14.52
CA ARG A 353 -11.05 6.79 -14.71
C ARG A 353 -10.20 6.11 -13.64
N ILE A 354 -9.36 6.86 -12.92
CA ILE A 354 -8.53 6.31 -11.83
C ILE A 354 -9.36 5.57 -10.78
N HIS A 355 -10.60 6.02 -10.53
CA HIS A 355 -11.52 5.43 -9.54
C HIS A 355 -11.98 4.02 -9.89
N PHE A 356 -11.74 3.57 -11.12
CA PHE A 356 -12.06 2.21 -11.58
C PHE A 356 -10.84 1.28 -11.61
N VAL A 357 -9.67 1.77 -11.20
CA VAL A 357 -8.42 0.98 -11.14
C VAL A 357 -7.71 1.04 -9.79
N ILE A 358 -8.15 1.91 -8.87
CA ILE A 358 -7.75 1.87 -7.45
C ILE A 358 -8.82 1.17 -6.61
N SER A 359 -8.40 0.33 -5.66
CA SER A 359 -9.31 -0.44 -4.80
C SER A 359 -9.01 -0.21 -3.33
N ALA A 360 -10.03 0.19 -2.55
CA ALA A 360 -9.97 0.34 -1.10
C ALA A 360 -10.20 -0.99 -0.35
N GLY A 361 -10.33 -2.12 -1.07
CA GLY A 361 -10.50 -3.44 -0.50
C GLY A 361 -11.94 -3.80 -0.08
N THR A 362 -12.94 -3.10 -0.63
CA THR A 362 -14.36 -3.31 -0.33
C THR A 362 -15.10 -4.06 -1.45
N ARG A 363 -16.27 -4.64 -1.14
CA ARG A 363 -17.07 -5.41 -2.09
C ARG A 363 -17.58 -4.59 -3.27
N SER A 364 -17.83 -3.29 -3.06
CA SER A 364 -18.26 -2.37 -4.12
C SER A 364 -17.11 -1.81 -4.95
N ASP A 365 -15.84 -2.04 -4.57
CA ASP A 365 -14.69 -1.52 -5.30
C ASP A 365 -14.44 -2.25 -6.63
N PRO A 366 -13.81 -1.58 -7.62
CA PRO A 366 -13.37 -2.24 -8.83
C PRO A 366 -12.36 -3.37 -8.53
N PRO A 367 -12.26 -4.37 -9.43
CA PRO A 367 -11.25 -5.40 -9.30
C PRO A 367 -9.85 -4.82 -9.54
N ILE A 368 -8.87 -5.26 -8.74
CA ILE A 368 -7.48 -4.81 -8.86
C ILE A 368 -6.89 -5.26 -10.20
N ARG A 369 -6.29 -4.30 -10.92
CA ARG A 369 -5.58 -4.47 -12.19
C ARG A 369 -4.11 -4.06 -12.02
N ILE A 370 -3.21 -4.74 -12.73
CA ILE A 370 -1.77 -4.45 -12.73
C ILE A 370 -1.47 -3.66 -14.00
N LEU A 371 -1.14 -2.39 -13.83
CA LEU A 371 -0.93 -1.47 -14.94
C LEU A 371 0.53 -1.52 -15.44
N GLU A 372 0.69 -1.32 -16.74
CA GLU A 372 1.94 -1.08 -17.44
C GLU A 372 1.82 0.24 -18.18
N GLU A 373 2.93 0.93 -18.45
CA GLU A 373 2.91 2.17 -19.24
C GLU A 373 2.33 1.92 -20.63
N GLU A 374 2.81 0.86 -21.29
CA GLU A 374 2.30 0.38 -22.56
C GLU A 374 0.85 -0.11 -22.37
N GLY A 375 -0.10 0.58 -23.00
CA GLY A 375 -1.51 0.22 -22.94
C GLY A 375 -2.30 0.75 -21.73
N VAL A 376 -1.73 1.69 -20.95
CA VAL A 376 -2.41 2.24 -19.76
C VAL A 376 -3.76 2.88 -20.10
N GLU A 377 -3.86 3.56 -21.25
CA GLU A 377 -5.09 4.24 -21.67
C GLU A 377 -6.21 3.26 -21.96
N GLU A 378 -5.88 2.19 -22.67
CA GLU A 378 -6.79 1.09 -22.98
C GLU A 378 -7.23 0.38 -21.70
N GLU A 379 -6.30 0.11 -20.79
CA GLU A 379 -6.61 -0.56 -19.53
C GLU A 379 -7.54 0.28 -18.63
N LEU A 380 -7.32 1.61 -18.57
CA LEU A 380 -8.23 2.55 -17.89
C LEU A 380 -9.61 2.56 -18.54
N HIS A 381 -9.66 2.58 -19.88
CA HIS A 381 -10.92 2.54 -20.63
C HIS A 381 -11.68 1.23 -20.35
N PHE A 382 -11.02 0.07 -20.49
CA PHE A 382 -11.64 -1.23 -20.25
C PHE A 382 -12.06 -1.44 -18.79
N ALA A 383 -11.29 -0.94 -17.82
CA ALA A 383 -11.67 -0.99 -16.42
C ALA A 383 -12.94 -0.18 -16.14
N THR A 384 -13.03 1.01 -16.75
CA THR A 384 -14.20 1.89 -16.66
C THR A 384 -15.42 1.25 -17.31
N GLU A 385 -15.27 0.75 -18.54
CA GLU A 385 -16.34 0.06 -19.27
C GLU A 385 -16.84 -1.17 -18.51
N GLU A 386 -15.95 -2.06 -18.04
CA GLU A 386 -16.33 -3.25 -17.29
C GLU A 386 -17.10 -2.89 -16.01
N PHE A 387 -16.61 -1.91 -15.25
CA PHE A 387 -17.23 -1.51 -13.99
C PHE A 387 -18.59 -0.87 -14.19
N LEU A 388 -18.72 0.05 -15.14
CA LEU A 388 -19.97 0.78 -15.37
C LEU A 388 -21.07 -0.13 -15.93
N ASN A 389 -20.74 -1.08 -16.80
CA ASN A 389 -21.73 -2.05 -17.29
C ASN A 389 -22.23 -3.02 -16.20
N GLN A 390 -21.50 -3.18 -15.10
CA GLN A 390 -21.94 -4.00 -13.96
C GLN A 390 -22.76 -3.21 -12.94
N SER A 391 -22.61 -1.89 -12.88
CA SER A 391 -23.10 -1.05 -11.78
C SER A 391 -24.15 -0.03 -12.18
N VAL A 392 -24.11 0.49 -13.42
CA VAL A 392 -25.08 1.46 -13.92
C VAL A 392 -26.40 0.76 -14.23
N ARG A 393 -27.51 1.33 -13.75
CA ARG A 393 -28.87 0.89 -14.14
C ARG A 393 -29.65 2.05 -14.73
N ILE A 394 -30.26 1.81 -15.89
CA ILE A 394 -31.11 2.77 -16.58
C ILE A 394 -32.56 2.32 -16.41
N VAL A 395 -33.39 3.18 -15.81
CA VAL A 395 -34.82 2.91 -15.58
C VAL A 395 -35.64 3.91 -16.39
N LYS A 396 -35.97 3.52 -17.63
CA LYS A 396 -36.61 4.39 -18.62
C LYS A 396 -37.98 4.89 -18.16
N GLU A 397 -38.77 4.02 -17.53
CA GLU A 397 -40.13 4.30 -17.10
C GLU A 397 -40.20 5.45 -16.10
N GLN A 398 -39.17 5.55 -15.25
CA GLN A 398 -39.04 6.57 -14.21
C GLN A 398 -38.20 7.76 -14.65
N ASN A 399 -37.65 7.71 -15.88
CA ASN A 399 -36.66 8.65 -16.39
C ASN A 399 -35.48 8.83 -15.43
N GLU A 400 -34.90 7.72 -14.97
CA GLU A 400 -33.88 7.71 -13.93
C GLU A 400 -32.66 6.87 -14.33
N VAL A 401 -31.47 7.34 -13.97
CA VAL A 401 -30.20 6.63 -14.10
C VAL A 401 -29.59 6.48 -12.71
N ILE A 402 -29.37 5.22 -12.30
CA ILE A 402 -28.75 4.87 -11.03
C ILE A 402 -27.26 4.65 -11.28
N LEU A 403 -26.43 5.46 -10.64
CA LEU A 403 -24.97 5.47 -10.78
C LEU A 403 -24.28 4.98 -9.48
N PRO A 404 -23.04 4.46 -9.61
CA PRO A 404 -22.15 4.20 -8.47
C PRO A 404 -21.97 5.40 -7.54
N LYS A 405 -21.81 5.14 -6.24
CA LYS A 405 -21.56 6.19 -5.22
C LYS A 405 -20.27 6.99 -5.47
N ILE A 406 -19.32 6.42 -6.21
CA ILE A 406 -18.06 7.06 -6.64
C ILE A 406 -18.33 8.42 -7.30
N PHE A 407 -19.31 8.51 -8.19
CA PHE A 407 -19.68 9.76 -8.86
C PHE A 407 -20.23 10.84 -7.92
N SER A 408 -20.73 10.45 -6.74
CA SER A 408 -21.20 11.38 -5.71
C SER A 408 -20.04 11.86 -4.84
N TRP A 409 -19.23 10.94 -4.32
CA TRP A 409 -18.10 11.25 -3.44
C TRP A 409 -17.01 12.05 -4.14
N TYR A 410 -16.72 11.70 -5.38
CA TYR A 410 -15.66 12.28 -6.21
C TYR A 410 -16.23 13.15 -7.32
N SER A 411 -17.37 13.80 -7.05
CA SER A 411 -18.04 14.68 -8.04
C SER A 411 -17.07 15.66 -8.70
N ASP A 412 -16.12 16.24 -7.96
CA ASP A 412 -15.13 17.19 -8.47
C ASP A 412 -14.15 16.60 -9.53
N ASP A 413 -14.14 15.28 -9.71
CA ASP A 413 -13.27 14.55 -10.64
C ASP A 413 -14.00 14.16 -11.94
N PHE A 414 -15.31 14.40 -12.03
CA PHE A 414 -16.14 14.04 -13.18
C PHE A 414 -16.89 15.24 -13.76
N PRO A 415 -17.35 15.17 -15.02
CA PRO A 415 -18.34 16.10 -15.54
C PRO A 415 -19.62 16.08 -14.68
N GLN A 416 -20.41 17.15 -14.75
CA GLN A 416 -21.62 17.30 -13.94
C GLN A 416 -22.91 17.16 -14.76
N SER A 417 -23.99 16.77 -14.09
CA SER A 417 -25.36 16.75 -14.62
C SER A 417 -25.47 15.98 -15.96
N THR A 418 -26.00 16.60 -17.02
CA THR A 418 -26.16 15.94 -18.32
C THR A 418 -24.84 15.51 -18.95
N SER A 419 -23.76 16.26 -18.72
CA SER A 419 -22.43 15.90 -19.23
C SER A 419 -21.88 14.66 -18.53
N LEU A 420 -22.27 14.41 -17.27
CA LEU A 420 -21.95 13.16 -16.59
C LEU A 420 -22.60 11.96 -17.29
N LEU A 421 -23.89 12.08 -17.62
CA LEU A 421 -24.62 11.01 -18.29
C LEU A 421 -24.03 10.71 -19.67
N ARG A 422 -23.63 11.74 -20.43
CA ARG A 422 -22.91 11.56 -21.71
C ARG A 422 -21.52 10.94 -21.53
N TRP A 423 -20.84 11.26 -20.43
CA TRP A 423 -19.55 10.64 -20.14
C TRP A 423 -19.75 9.15 -19.84
N VAL A 424 -20.73 8.78 -19.01
CA VAL A 424 -21.08 7.39 -18.69
C VAL A 424 -21.50 6.61 -19.96
N GLU A 425 -22.33 7.22 -20.81
CA GLU A 425 -22.82 6.65 -22.06
C GLU A 425 -21.71 6.07 -22.96
N GLN A 426 -20.54 6.73 -23.00
CA GLN A 426 -19.39 6.33 -23.82
C GLN A 426 -18.76 5.00 -23.38
N TYR A 427 -19.04 4.56 -22.16
CA TYR A 427 -18.51 3.33 -21.56
C TYR A 427 -19.59 2.26 -21.37
N LEU A 428 -20.81 2.47 -21.87
CA LEU A 428 -21.87 1.46 -21.81
C LEU A 428 -21.88 0.62 -23.09
N TYR A 429 -22.22 -0.65 -22.95
CA TYR A 429 -22.45 -1.51 -24.11
C TYR A 429 -23.62 -1.01 -24.95
N SER A 430 -23.60 -1.34 -26.25
CA SER A 430 -24.49 -0.81 -27.30
C SER A 430 -25.93 -0.59 -26.85
N ASP A 431 -26.57 -1.57 -26.20
CA ASP A 431 -28.00 -1.49 -25.88
C ASP A 431 -28.29 -0.48 -24.77
N ALA A 432 -27.46 -0.47 -23.72
CA ALA A 432 -27.58 0.49 -22.62
C ALA A 432 -27.15 1.90 -23.06
N SER A 433 -26.10 2.01 -23.88
CA SER A 433 -25.64 3.27 -24.47
C SER A 433 -26.75 3.91 -25.32
N LYS A 434 -27.32 3.18 -26.30
CA LYS A 434 -28.43 3.68 -27.14
C LYS A 434 -29.66 4.05 -26.34
N LEU A 435 -29.98 3.27 -25.29
CA LEU A 435 -31.09 3.58 -24.41
C LEU A 435 -30.87 4.91 -23.70
N LEU A 436 -29.70 5.13 -23.11
CA LEU A 436 -29.34 6.38 -22.45
C LEU A 436 -29.30 7.55 -23.44
N GLU A 437 -28.70 7.36 -24.61
CA GLU A 437 -28.67 8.35 -25.69
C GLU A 437 -30.09 8.80 -26.04
N SER A 438 -31.03 7.85 -26.22
CA SER A 438 -32.43 8.16 -26.53
C SER A 438 -33.11 8.99 -25.44
N MET A 439 -32.75 8.78 -24.17
CA MET A 439 -33.27 9.54 -23.04
C MET A 439 -32.64 10.95 -22.95
N LEU A 440 -31.41 11.12 -23.45
CA LEU A 440 -30.69 12.40 -23.45
C LEU A 440 -31.03 13.29 -24.66
N GLN A 441 -31.69 12.75 -25.69
CA GLN A 441 -32.18 13.53 -26.83
C GLN A 441 -33.35 14.46 -26.46
N ASP A 442 -34.17 14.07 -25.49
CA ASP A 442 -35.24 14.91 -24.96
C ASP A 442 -34.67 15.96 -23.99
N LYS A 443 -34.42 17.17 -24.52
CA LYS A 443 -33.82 18.28 -23.75
C LYS A 443 -34.73 18.79 -22.64
N ASP A 444 -36.04 18.60 -22.75
CA ASP A 444 -37.02 19.07 -21.77
C ASP A 444 -37.23 18.05 -20.63
N ARG A 445 -36.72 16.82 -20.80
CA ARG A 445 -36.91 15.73 -19.85
C ARG A 445 -35.62 14.94 -19.56
N VAL A 446 -34.56 15.64 -19.16
CA VAL A 446 -33.27 15.02 -18.79
C VAL A 446 -33.47 13.99 -17.64
N PRO A 447 -32.82 12.81 -17.71
CA PRO A 447 -32.93 11.79 -16.66
C PRO A 447 -32.46 12.27 -15.30
N ASN A 448 -33.17 11.88 -14.24
CA ASN A 448 -32.73 12.10 -12.87
C ASN A 448 -31.56 11.16 -12.52
N ILE A 449 -30.60 11.65 -11.74
CA ILE A 449 -29.46 10.86 -11.28
C ILE A 449 -29.72 10.42 -9.84
N ARG A 450 -29.68 9.11 -9.60
CA ARG A 450 -29.67 8.51 -8.26
C ARG A 450 -28.36 7.78 -8.04
N TYR A 451 -27.89 7.73 -6.79
CA TYR A 451 -26.70 6.97 -6.45
C TYR A 451 -27.05 5.73 -5.64
N GLU A 452 -26.48 4.59 -6.02
CA GLU A 452 -26.67 3.33 -5.30
C GLU A 452 -26.06 3.36 -3.88
N ASN A 453 -26.42 2.36 -3.06
CA ASN A 453 -25.79 2.16 -1.76
C ASN A 453 -24.43 1.46 -1.94
N PHE A 454 -23.43 1.93 -1.21
CA PHE A 454 -22.08 1.37 -1.25
C PHE A 454 -21.90 0.30 -0.18
N ASP A 455 -21.42 -0.88 -0.57
CA ASP A 455 -21.13 -1.95 0.38
C ASP A 455 -19.68 -1.89 0.86
N TRP A 456 -19.55 -1.52 2.13
CA TRP A 456 -18.29 -1.37 2.85
C TRP A 456 -17.69 -2.68 3.38
N ARG A 457 -18.34 -3.83 3.18
CA ARG A 457 -17.81 -5.13 3.57
C ARG A 457 -16.48 -5.37 2.84
N SER A 458 -15.49 -5.85 3.57
CA SER A 458 -14.15 -6.06 3.04
C SER A 458 -14.08 -7.32 2.21
N GLU A 459 -13.78 -7.14 0.94
CA GLU A 459 -13.67 -8.20 -0.05
C GLU A 459 -12.84 -7.66 -1.20
N ALA A 460 -11.52 -7.58 -1.02
CA ALA A 460 -10.63 -7.15 -2.10
C ALA A 460 -10.78 -8.12 -3.28
N ARG A 461 -11.29 -7.62 -4.40
CA ARG A 461 -11.52 -8.42 -5.61
C ARG A 461 -10.32 -8.29 -6.54
N PHE A 462 -9.79 -9.43 -6.95
CA PHE A 462 -8.77 -9.49 -7.99
C PHE A 462 -9.44 -9.82 -9.32
N ASN A 463 -9.03 -9.16 -10.42
CA ASN A 463 -9.33 -9.70 -11.73
C ASN A 463 -8.45 -10.93 -11.95
N SER A 464 -8.91 -12.09 -11.47
CA SER A 464 -8.13 -13.34 -11.47
C SER A 464 -7.68 -13.76 -12.87
N ALA A 465 -8.42 -13.40 -13.92
CA ALA A 465 -8.03 -13.66 -15.30
C ALA A 465 -6.82 -12.82 -15.73
N ILE A 466 -6.81 -11.51 -15.40
CA ILE A 466 -5.68 -10.61 -15.68
C ILE A 466 -4.45 -11.02 -14.88
N VAL A 467 -4.62 -11.29 -13.58
CA VAL A 467 -3.53 -11.75 -12.70
C VAL A 467 -2.91 -13.06 -13.20
N ARG A 468 -3.73 -14.04 -13.61
CA ARG A 468 -3.25 -15.33 -14.17
C ARG A 468 -2.56 -15.16 -15.52
N ARG A 469 -3.06 -14.30 -16.41
CA ARG A 469 -2.44 -14.02 -17.71
C ARG A 469 -1.07 -13.35 -17.55
N LYS A 470 -0.99 -12.33 -16.69
CA LYS A 470 0.26 -11.63 -16.38
C LYS A 470 1.29 -12.55 -15.72
N ARG A 471 0.88 -13.42 -14.78
CA ARG A 471 1.75 -14.47 -14.22
C ARG A 471 2.38 -15.35 -15.31
N LYS A 472 1.56 -15.88 -16.22
CA LYS A 472 2.06 -16.74 -17.33
C LYS A 472 3.03 -15.99 -18.25
N ARG A 473 2.80 -14.69 -18.48
CA ARG A 473 3.71 -13.85 -19.28
C ARG A 473 5.06 -13.67 -18.58
N LEU A 474 5.05 -13.31 -17.29
CA LEU A 474 6.27 -13.16 -16.49
C LEU A 474 7.06 -14.47 -16.36
N GLU A 475 6.38 -15.61 -16.18
CA GLU A 475 7.03 -16.93 -16.16
C GLU A 475 7.71 -17.26 -17.50
N ARG A 476 7.07 -16.91 -18.62
CA ARG A 476 7.67 -17.08 -19.97
C ARG A 476 8.86 -16.15 -20.19
N GLU A 477 8.75 -14.89 -19.80
CA GLU A 477 9.84 -13.91 -19.91
C GLU A 477 11.07 -14.37 -19.10
N ARG A 478 10.88 -14.86 -17.86
CA ARG A 478 11.94 -15.47 -17.05
C ARG A 478 12.55 -16.71 -17.69
N GLN A 479 11.73 -17.59 -18.26
CA GLN A 479 12.22 -18.78 -18.97
C GLN A 479 13.04 -18.41 -20.20
N LEU A 480 12.61 -17.40 -20.96
CA LEU A 480 13.33 -16.90 -22.13
C LEU A 480 14.65 -16.23 -21.75
N GLN A 481 14.68 -15.44 -20.68
CA GLN A 481 15.91 -14.86 -20.14
C GLN A 481 16.88 -15.95 -19.67
N ALA A 482 16.40 -16.96 -18.93
CA ALA A 482 17.21 -18.09 -18.50
C ALA A 482 17.74 -18.95 -19.68
N GLN A 483 16.97 -19.09 -20.76
CA GLN A 483 17.41 -19.76 -21.98
C GLN A 483 18.43 -18.93 -22.77
N SER A 484 18.25 -17.61 -22.83
CA SER A 484 19.20 -16.69 -23.46
C SER A 484 20.53 -16.67 -22.72
N GLY A 485 20.51 -16.62 -21.38
CA GLY A 485 21.72 -16.71 -20.55
C GLY A 485 22.50 -18.01 -20.76
N ARG A 486 21.80 -19.16 -20.80
CA ARG A 486 22.43 -20.46 -21.09
C ARG A 486 23.02 -20.54 -22.49
N ARG A 487 22.40 -19.91 -23.49
CA ARG A 487 22.88 -19.90 -24.88
C ARG A 487 24.15 -19.06 -25.03
N VAL A 488 24.27 -17.96 -24.29
CA VAL A 488 25.48 -17.14 -24.23
C VAL A 488 26.62 -17.90 -23.53
N GLU A 489 26.35 -18.56 -22.40
CA GLU A 489 27.34 -19.41 -21.71
C GLU A 489 27.84 -20.59 -22.56
N SER A 490 27.00 -21.18 -23.42
CA SER A 490 27.43 -22.25 -24.34
C SER A 490 28.34 -21.75 -25.47
N ILE A 491 28.10 -20.54 -25.98
CA ILE A 491 28.92 -19.94 -27.06
C ILE A 491 30.27 -19.44 -26.50
N GLU A 492 30.30 -18.94 -25.26
CA GLU A 492 31.55 -18.56 -24.57
C GLU A 492 32.43 -19.76 -24.17
N LYS A 493 31.85 -20.95 -24.03
CA LYS A 493 32.60 -22.19 -23.81
C LYS A 493 33.18 -22.77 -25.10
N GLU A 494 32.41 -22.78 -26.19
CA GLU A 494 32.92 -23.25 -27.50
C GLU A 494 34.02 -22.34 -28.09
N SER A 495 34.07 -21.06 -27.70
CA SER A 495 35.11 -20.11 -28.18
C SER A 495 36.38 -20.04 -27.33
N ASN A 496 36.43 -20.72 -26.18
CA ASN A 496 37.63 -20.83 -25.34
C ASN A 496 38.35 -22.19 -25.51
N ASP A 497 37.77 -23.12 -26.28
CA ASP A 497 38.33 -24.46 -26.56
C ASP A 497 38.94 -24.58 -27.99
N ASP A 498 38.94 -23.49 -28.77
CA ASP A 498 39.70 -23.31 -30.03
C ASP A 498 40.88 -22.34 -29.81
#